data_AF-Q6AC56-F1
#
_entry.id   AF-Q6AC56-F1
#
_cell.length_a   1.000
_cell.length_b   1.000
_cell.length_c   1.000
_cell.angle_alpha   90.00
_cell.angle_beta   90.00
_cell.angle_gamma   90.00
#
_symmetry.space_group_name_H-M   'P 1'
#
loop_
_entity.id
_entity.type
_entity.pdbx_description
1 polymer ?
#
loop_
_entity_poly.entity_id
_entity_poly.type
_entity_poly.pdbx_seq_one_letter_code
_entity_poly.pdbx_strand_id
1 'polypeptide(L)'
;MGKRSTARYCSTRCRTAATRARKAGNAPPAPVALVTVPAPKADNPEAPPAEPGIIVAARDELAAAGVLHTPLGQAAMLLAQRLTNEFETGSAIASLAKQWQLAHEAALNSVKRADRMDEVRRRRDEKLRAARGA
;
A
#
# COMPACT_ATOMS: atom_id res chain seq x y z
N MET A 1 27.81 -34.92 -18.60
CA MET A 1 26.59 -34.80 -17.75
C MET A 1 25.48 -34.08 -18.51
N GLY A 2 24.52 -34.81 -19.07
CA GLY A 2 23.40 -34.25 -19.84
C GLY A 2 22.29 -33.69 -18.94
N LYS A 3 21.93 -32.42 -19.11
CA LYS A 3 20.75 -31.82 -18.46
C LYS A 3 19.51 -32.44 -19.11
N ARG A 4 18.78 -33.28 -18.36
CA ARG A 4 17.53 -33.88 -18.86
C ARG A 4 16.57 -32.75 -19.24
N SER A 5 16.11 -32.74 -20.49
CA SER A 5 15.20 -31.73 -21.07
C SER A 5 13.87 -31.55 -20.32
N THR A 6 13.59 -32.47 -19.41
CA THR A 6 12.42 -32.53 -18.55
C THR A 6 12.49 -31.61 -17.33
N ALA A 7 13.68 -31.12 -16.97
CA ALA A 7 13.89 -30.26 -15.80
C ALA A 7 13.35 -28.83 -15.98
N ARG A 8 12.90 -28.46 -17.19
CA ARG A 8 12.33 -27.14 -17.51
C ARG A 8 10.89 -26.96 -16.99
N TYR A 9 10.25 -28.03 -16.54
CA TYR A 9 8.84 -28.02 -16.14
C TYR A 9 8.70 -28.36 -14.66
N CYS A 10 7.91 -27.58 -13.93
CA CYS A 10 7.65 -27.79 -12.50
C CYS A 10 6.87 -29.08 -12.22
N SER A 11 6.18 -29.64 -13.21
CA SER A 11 5.39 -30.86 -13.06
C SER A 11 5.18 -31.62 -14.37
N THR A 12 4.77 -32.89 -14.27
CA THR A 12 4.34 -33.71 -15.41
C THR A 12 3.14 -33.09 -16.13
N ARG A 13 2.23 -32.43 -15.41
CA ARG A 13 1.07 -31.75 -16.01
C ARG A 13 1.51 -30.61 -16.94
N CYS A 14 2.43 -29.75 -16.51
CA CYS A 14 2.97 -28.67 -17.35
C CYS A 14 3.74 -29.19 -18.57
N ARG A 15 4.43 -30.33 -18.43
CA ARG A 15 5.11 -30.99 -19.55
C ARG A 15 4.11 -31.48 -20.60
N THR A 16 3.05 -32.15 -20.19
CA THR A 16 2.02 -32.69 -21.10
C THR A 16 1.21 -31.59 -21.76
N ALA A 17 0.93 -30.49 -21.05
CA ALA A 17 0.29 -29.31 -21.63
C ALA A 17 1.17 -28.70 -22.74
N ALA A 18 2.47 -28.54 -22.49
CA ALA A 18 3.42 -28.00 -23.47
C ALA A 18 3.57 -28.90 -24.70
N THR A 19 3.58 -30.23 -24.54
CA THR A 19 3.67 -31.14 -25.70
C THR A 19 2.40 -31.16 -26.54
N ARG A 20 1.22 -31.07 -25.91
CA ARG A 20 -0.07 -30.97 -26.62
C ARG A 20 -0.18 -29.66 -27.40
N ALA A 21 0.23 -28.53 -26.81
CA ALA A 21 0.24 -27.24 -27.49
C ALA A 21 1.08 -27.27 -28.77
N ARG A 22 2.29 -27.87 -28.72
CA ARG A 22 3.15 -28.03 -29.91
C ARG A 22 2.55 -28.94 -30.98
N LYS A 23 1.89 -30.05 -30.58
CA LYS A 23 1.22 -30.95 -31.53
C LYS A 23 0.00 -30.30 -32.20
N ALA A 24 -0.68 -29.40 -31.50
CA ALA A 24 -1.83 -28.67 -32.02
C ALA A 24 -1.46 -27.52 -32.97
N GLY A 25 -0.17 -27.36 -33.34
CA GLY A 25 0.28 -26.24 -34.17
C GLY A 25 0.31 -24.89 -33.45
N ASN A 26 -0.04 -24.86 -32.15
CA ASN A 26 0.16 -23.68 -31.32
C ASN A 26 1.64 -23.56 -31.01
N ALA A 27 2.36 -22.88 -31.92
CA ALA A 27 3.69 -22.38 -31.64
C ALA A 27 3.66 -21.63 -30.29
N PRO A 28 4.71 -21.76 -29.45
CA PRO A 28 4.82 -20.92 -28.28
C PRO A 28 4.67 -19.46 -28.73
N PRO A 29 3.89 -18.62 -28.02
CA PRO A 29 3.81 -17.22 -28.38
C PRO A 29 5.23 -16.67 -28.47
N ALA A 30 5.51 -15.93 -29.54
CA ALA A 30 6.74 -15.15 -29.66
C ALA A 30 6.99 -14.41 -28.32
N PRO A 31 8.25 -14.17 -27.91
CA PRO A 31 8.52 -13.40 -26.70
C PRO A 31 7.67 -12.12 -26.78
N VAL A 32 6.69 -12.03 -25.87
CA VAL A 32 5.79 -10.87 -25.80
C VAL A 32 6.68 -9.66 -25.72
N ALA A 33 6.63 -8.81 -26.74
CA ALA A 33 7.29 -7.53 -26.70
C ALA A 33 6.82 -6.85 -25.42
N LEU A 34 7.77 -6.53 -24.54
CA LEU A 34 7.47 -5.74 -23.35
C LEU A 34 6.79 -4.47 -23.87
N VAL A 35 5.52 -4.30 -23.55
CA VAL A 35 4.81 -3.07 -23.83
C VAL A 35 5.54 -2.00 -23.04
N THR A 36 6.37 -1.23 -23.73
CA THR A 36 6.98 -0.02 -23.18
C THR A 36 5.83 0.93 -22.94
N VAL A 37 5.43 1.04 -21.68
CA VAL A 37 4.55 2.11 -21.22
C VAL A 37 5.22 3.42 -21.64
N PRO A 38 4.58 4.27 -22.45
CA PRO A 38 5.15 5.55 -22.81
C PRO A 38 5.38 6.33 -21.51
N ALA A 39 6.62 6.75 -21.29
CA ALA A 39 6.93 7.64 -20.18
C ALA A 39 6.04 8.88 -20.28
N PRO A 40 5.46 9.37 -19.17
CA PRO A 40 4.67 10.59 -19.20
C PRO A 40 5.55 11.71 -19.77
N LYS A 41 5.02 12.43 -20.78
CA LYS A 41 5.69 13.61 -21.32
C LYS A 41 5.79 14.61 -20.17
N ALA A 42 7.01 14.82 -19.68
CA ALA A 42 7.32 15.91 -18.78
C ALA A 42 7.13 17.22 -19.54
N ASP A 43 5.97 17.83 -19.37
CA ASP A 43 5.82 19.26 -19.59
C ASP A 43 6.68 19.95 -18.51
N ASN A 44 7.84 20.45 -18.94
CA ASN A 44 8.84 21.21 -18.17
C ASN A 44 10.01 20.38 -17.56
N PRO A 45 11.22 20.43 -18.14
CA PRO A 45 12.37 19.64 -17.69
C PRO A 45 13.10 20.16 -16.43
N GLU A 46 12.63 21.23 -15.78
CA GLU A 46 13.36 21.88 -14.69
C GLU A 46 12.58 22.02 -13.36
N ALA A 47 11.34 21.55 -13.29
CA ALA A 47 10.61 21.49 -12.03
C ALA A 47 10.81 20.09 -11.39
N PRO A 48 11.28 19.98 -10.13
CA PRO A 48 11.17 18.71 -9.42
C PRO A 48 9.70 18.28 -9.44
N PRO A 49 9.38 16.98 -9.62
CA PRO A 49 8.01 16.53 -9.68
C PRO A 49 7.30 16.98 -8.40
N ALA A 50 6.33 17.89 -8.56
CA ALA A 50 5.58 18.42 -7.44
C ALA A 50 4.88 17.23 -6.76
N GLU A 51 5.17 17.03 -5.47
CA GLU A 51 4.57 15.96 -4.69
C GLU A 51 3.03 16.13 -4.75
N PRO A 52 2.27 15.08 -5.09
CA PRO A 52 0.82 15.18 -5.22
C PRO A 52 0.18 15.80 -3.98
N GLY A 53 -0.73 16.77 -4.17
CA GLY A 53 -1.29 17.55 -3.06
C GLY A 53 -1.94 16.71 -1.96
N ILE A 54 -2.51 15.54 -2.31
CA ILE A 54 -3.07 14.61 -1.33
C ILE A 54 -2.02 14.02 -0.37
N ILE A 55 -0.80 13.78 -0.85
CA ILE A 55 0.30 13.23 -0.04
C ILE A 55 0.80 14.30 0.92
N VAL A 56 0.95 15.53 0.44
CA VAL A 56 1.38 16.68 1.25
C VAL A 56 0.35 16.95 2.36
N ALA A 57 -0.93 17.05 2.01
CA ALA A 57 -1.99 17.29 2.99
C ALA A 57 -2.08 16.16 4.04
N ALA A 58 -2.05 14.90 3.62
CA ALA A 58 -2.08 13.76 4.54
C ALA A 58 -0.87 13.75 5.47
N ARG A 59 0.33 14.07 4.96
CA ARG A 59 1.55 14.16 5.77
C ARG A 59 1.42 15.23 6.83
N ASP A 60 0.97 16.43 6.44
CA ASP A 60 0.86 17.57 7.35
C ASP A 60 -0.19 17.32 8.44
N GLU A 61 -1.35 16.74 8.09
CA GLU A 61 -2.39 16.38 9.05
C GLU A 61 -1.92 15.31 10.05
N LEU A 62 -1.30 14.23 9.56
CA LEU A 62 -0.78 13.15 10.40
C LEU A 62 0.41 13.59 11.25
N ALA A 63 1.25 14.50 10.75
CA ALA A 63 2.35 15.11 11.49
C ALA A 63 1.83 16.04 12.59
N ALA A 64 0.86 16.89 12.29
CA ALA A 64 0.22 17.77 13.26
C ALA A 64 -0.45 16.98 14.40
N ALA A 65 -1.01 15.81 14.09
CA ALA A 65 -1.56 14.90 15.07
C ALA A 65 -0.50 14.01 15.76
N GLY A 66 0.79 14.09 15.38
CA GLY A 66 1.87 13.30 15.99
C GLY A 66 1.81 11.80 15.68
N VAL A 67 0.98 11.38 14.71
CA VAL A 67 0.75 9.96 14.39
C VAL A 67 1.39 9.52 13.08
N LEU A 68 2.12 10.41 12.41
CA LEU A 68 2.78 10.11 11.13
C LEU A 68 3.59 8.81 11.17
N HIS A 69 4.37 8.59 12.23
CA HIS A 69 5.24 7.41 12.36
C HIS A 69 4.56 6.19 12.99
N THR A 70 3.26 6.24 13.25
CA THR A 70 2.51 5.08 13.76
C THR A 70 2.16 4.13 12.61
N PRO A 71 1.87 2.85 12.90
CA PRO A 71 1.47 1.89 11.86
C PRO A 71 0.26 2.36 11.03
N LEU A 72 -0.72 3.02 11.67
CA LEU A 72 -1.90 3.55 10.97
C LEU A 72 -1.56 4.77 10.12
N GLY A 73 -0.70 5.68 10.63
CA GLY A 73 -0.20 6.81 9.85
C GLY A 73 0.59 6.38 8.62
N GLN A 74 1.47 5.38 8.77
CA GLN A 74 2.22 4.82 7.64
C GLN A 74 1.32 4.10 6.63
N ALA A 75 0.30 3.36 7.08
CA ALA A 75 -0.67 2.73 6.19
C ALA A 75 -1.46 3.77 5.38
N ALA A 76 -1.89 4.87 6.01
CA ALA A 76 -2.56 5.97 5.32
C ALA A 76 -1.64 6.62 4.26
N MET A 77 -0.36 6.83 4.57
CA MET A 77 0.61 7.39 3.60
C MET A 77 0.85 6.45 2.40
N LEU A 78 0.98 5.15 2.63
CA LEU A 78 1.13 4.17 1.54
C LEU A 78 -0.10 4.13 0.62
N LEU A 79 -1.30 4.21 1.20
CA LEU A 79 -2.54 4.27 0.42
C LEU A 79 -2.67 5.58 -0.36
N ALA A 80 -2.23 6.71 0.21
CA ALA A 80 -2.19 8.00 -0.49
C ALA A 80 -1.27 7.95 -1.72
N GLN A 81 -0.07 7.40 -1.56
CA GLN A 81 0.88 7.18 -2.67
C GLN A 81 0.26 6.30 -3.75
N ARG A 82 -0.44 5.23 -3.36
CA ARG A 82 -1.08 4.33 -4.33
C ARG A 82 -2.20 5.00 -5.11
N LEU A 83 -2.96 5.89 -4.46
CA LEU A 83 -4.05 6.62 -5.12
C LEU A 83 -3.56 7.55 -6.24
N THR A 84 -2.29 7.99 -6.15
CA THR A 84 -1.66 8.87 -7.15
C THR A 84 -1.05 8.11 -8.33
N ASN A 85 -1.06 6.78 -8.32
CA ASN A 85 -0.59 6.00 -9.46
C ASN A 85 -1.59 6.04 -10.63
N GLU A 86 -1.08 6.29 -11.82
CA GLU A 86 -1.86 6.39 -13.07
C GLU A 86 -2.36 5.03 -13.60
N PHE A 87 -1.89 3.91 -13.03
CA PHE A 87 -2.15 2.54 -13.53
C PHE A 87 -3.32 1.83 -12.85
N GLU A 88 -4.16 2.54 -12.10
CA GLU A 88 -5.29 1.95 -11.39
C GLU A 88 -6.58 2.04 -12.21
N THR A 89 -7.43 1.02 -12.12
CA THR A 89 -8.78 1.07 -12.71
C THR A 89 -9.70 1.94 -11.86
N GLY A 90 -10.74 2.55 -12.44
CA GLY A 90 -11.65 3.43 -11.68
C GLY A 90 -12.30 2.74 -10.45
N SER A 91 -12.57 1.44 -10.53
CA SER A 91 -13.08 0.66 -9.39
C SER A 91 -12.02 0.41 -8.31
N ALA A 92 -10.75 0.20 -8.70
CA ALA A 92 -9.63 0.10 -7.78
C ALA A 92 -9.39 1.42 -7.04
N ILE A 93 -9.43 2.55 -7.76
CA ILE A 93 -9.30 3.90 -7.18
C ILE A 93 -10.38 4.15 -6.13
N ALA A 94 -11.65 3.84 -6.42
CA ALA A 94 -12.74 4.02 -5.46
C ALA A 94 -12.55 3.18 -4.18
N SER A 95 -12.08 1.94 -4.33
CA SER A 95 -11.76 1.07 -3.19
C SER A 95 -10.59 1.61 -2.36
N LEU A 96 -9.51 2.02 -3.03
CA LEU A 96 -8.32 2.61 -2.39
C LEU A 96 -8.65 3.91 -1.67
N ALA A 97 -9.47 4.78 -2.25
CA ALA A 97 -9.91 6.03 -1.62
C ALA A 97 -10.69 5.76 -0.33
N LYS A 98 -11.59 4.77 -0.35
CA LYS A 98 -12.34 4.36 0.85
C LYS A 98 -11.42 3.79 1.93
N GLN A 99 -10.47 2.93 1.55
CA GLN A 99 -9.50 2.37 2.49
C GLN A 99 -8.59 3.44 3.07
N TRP A 100 -8.17 4.40 2.25
CA TRP A 100 -7.36 5.54 2.67
C TRP A 100 -8.10 6.37 3.71
N GLN A 101 -9.35 6.74 3.45
CA GLN A 101 -10.17 7.50 4.39
C GLN A 101 -10.29 6.77 5.73
N LEU A 102 -10.57 5.46 5.72
CA LEU A 102 -10.66 4.67 6.94
C LEU A 102 -9.34 4.62 7.72
N ALA A 103 -8.21 4.43 7.04
CA ALA A 103 -6.90 4.39 7.67
C ALA A 103 -6.51 5.76 8.25
N HIS A 104 -6.80 6.84 7.52
CA HIS A 104 -6.52 8.21 7.92
C HIS A 104 -7.34 8.61 9.16
N GLU A 105 -8.65 8.36 9.14
CA GLU A 105 -9.53 8.62 10.29
C GLU A 105 -9.13 7.77 11.50
N ALA A 106 -8.78 6.49 11.29
CA ALA A 106 -8.31 5.62 12.37
C ALA A 106 -7.02 6.13 13.01
N ALA A 107 -6.07 6.62 12.20
CA ALA A 107 -4.82 7.21 12.69
C ALA A 107 -5.11 8.44 13.56
N LEU A 108 -5.92 9.39 13.08
CA LEU A 108 -6.27 10.59 13.84
C LEU A 108 -7.06 10.29 15.12
N ASN A 109 -7.96 9.30 15.07
CA ASN A 109 -8.74 8.90 16.23
C ASN A 109 -7.91 8.13 17.29
N SER A 110 -6.74 7.59 16.91
CA SER A 110 -5.86 6.92 17.87
C SER A 110 -5.33 7.89 18.94
N VAL A 111 -5.03 9.14 18.57
CA VAL A 111 -4.62 10.21 19.50
C VAL A 111 -5.74 10.51 20.49
N LYS A 112 -6.95 10.78 20.00
CA LYS A 112 -8.11 11.08 20.84
C LYS A 112 -8.41 9.96 21.83
N ARG A 113 -8.17 8.71 21.44
CA ARG A 113 -8.33 7.55 22.33
C ARG A 113 -7.23 7.50 23.39
N ALA A 114 -5.96 7.75 23.02
CA ALA A 114 -4.85 7.80 23.96
C ALA A 114 -5.09 8.87 25.04
N ASP A 115 -5.44 10.10 24.64
CA ASP A 115 -5.73 11.20 25.57
C ASP A 115 -6.83 10.85 26.57
N ARG A 116 -7.92 10.21 26.10
CA ARG A 116 -9.00 9.76 26.98
C ARG A 116 -8.54 8.69 27.97
N MET A 117 -7.67 7.78 27.55
CA MET A 117 -7.14 6.75 28.45
C MET A 117 -6.22 7.34 29.51
N ASP A 118 -5.39 8.30 29.14
CA ASP A 118 -4.48 8.97 30.06
C ASP A 118 -5.23 9.82 31.08
N GLU A 119 -6.31 10.48 30.68
CA GLU A 119 -7.23 11.16 31.60
C GLU A 119 -7.84 10.20 32.63
N VAL A 120 -8.33 9.05 32.17
CA VAL A 120 -8.95 8.05 33.06
C VAL A 120 -7.92 7.50 34.05
N ARG A 121 -6.67 7.25 33.60
CA ARG A 121 -5.56 6.83 34.47
C ARG A 121 -5.24 7.89 35.51
N ARG A 122 -5.13 9.16 35.12
CA ARG A 122 -4.88 10.28 36.05
C ARG A 122 -5.91 10.33 37.17
N ARG A 123 -7.21 10.29 36.83
CA ARG A 123 -8.30 10.29 37.84
C ARG A 123 -8.25 9.06 38.75
N ARG A 124 -7.86 7.90 38.22
CA ARG A 124 -7.69 6.68 39.03
C ARG A 124 -6.55 6.85 40.03
N ASP A 125 -5.42 7.36 39.58
CA ASP A 125 -4.22 7.53 40.41
C ASP A 125 -4.42 8.58 41.50
N GLU A 126 -5.15 9.66 41.20
CA GLU A 126 -5.57 10.67 42.20
C GLU A 126 -6.46 10.05 43.28
N LYS A 127 -7.46 9.25 42.89
CA LYS A 127 -8.33 8.54 43.84
C LYS A 127 -7.56 7.55 44.70
N LEU A 128 -6.63 6.79 44.11
CA LEU A 128 -5.80 5.84 44.85
C LEU A 128 -4.83 6.53 45.81
N ARG A 129 -4.28 7.69 45.44
CA ARG A 129 -3.46 8.52 46.33
C ARG A 129 -4.27 9.10 47.48
N ALA A 130 -5.47 9.62 47.21
CA ALA A 130 -6.37 10.14 48.25
C ALA A 130 -6.78 9.04 49.25
N ALA A 131 -7.06 7.83 48.77
CA ALA A 131 -7.43 6.69 49.63
C ALA A 131 -6.26 6.08 50.42
N ARG A 132 -5.01 6.31 50.00
CA ARG A 132 -3.79 5.85 50.71
C ARG A 132 -3.23 6.87 51.70
N GLY A 133 -3.63 8.13 51.58
CA GLY A 133 -3.22 9.23 52.48
C GLY A 133 -4.25 9.57 53.56
N ALA A 134 -5.38 8.87 53.59
CA ALA A 134 -6.38 8.88 54.66
C ALA A 134 -6.26 7.59 55.48
#